data_AF-A0A7V9P7K4-F1
#
_entry.id   AF-A0A7V9P7K4-F1
#
_cell.length_a   1.000
_cell.length_b   1.000
_cell.length_c   1.000
_cell.angle_alpha   90.00
_cell.angle_beta   90.00
_cell.angle_gamma   90.00
#
_symmetry.space_group_name_H-M   'P 1'
#
loop_
_entity.id
_entity.type
_entity.pdbx_description
1 polymer ?
#
loop_
_entity_poly.entity_id
_entity_poly.type
_entity_poly.pdbx_seq_one_letter_code
_entity_poly.pdbx_strand_id
1 'polypeptide(L)'
;VEARSADDISIENGFVFRNGESTDFDWLTLVNEGHMQRVNMSEHAHYATEGLHFDWGTAKGHPFAYHVYGTAIVGATVDCLRGIYTIDFVKACHDFGNSMNENVDFGQIEGGIVQGIGWMTMEEVVYDALGKLRSNALSTYKIPDIYSVPKTIDFIPLETARENLAIFNSKAVGEPPLMYGIGAYFAIREAVKAFNSENFPAFDAPFTPERVLMNLYSRDAKGLKLKNTIS
;
A
#
# COMPACT_ATOMS: atom_id res chain seq x y z
N VAL A 1 26.57 40.53 18.74
CA VAL A 1 25.78 39.97 19.86
C VAL A 1 26.35 38.60 20.17
N GLU A 2 26.93 38.34 21.35
CA GLU A 2 27.41 36.98 21.66
C GLU A 2 26.22 36.02 21.85
N ALA A 3 26.36 34.78 21.38
CA ALA A 3 25.40 33.72 21.70
C ALA A 3 25.55 33.38 23.19
N ARG A 4 24.43 33.32 23.91
CA ARG A 4 24.42 33.04 25.35
C ARG A 4 24.21 31.55 25.62
N SER A 5 23.61 30.83 24.67
CA SER A 5 23.41 29.38 24.73
C SER A 5 23.45 28.74 23.33
N ALA A 6 23.47 27.40 23.28
CA ALA A 6 23.34 26.66 22.03
C ALA A 6 21.97 26.87 21.36
N ASP A 7 20.93 27.17 22.13
CA ASP A 7 19.57 27.43 21.62
C ASP A 7 19.49 28.73 20.81
N ASP A 8 20.49 29.62 20.95
CA ASP A 8 20.58 30.85 20.17
C ASP A 8 21.18 30.61 18.76
N ILE A 9 21.59 29.38 18.45
CA ILE A 9 22.25 29.00 17.20
C ILE A 9 21.32 28.11 16.37
N SER A 10 21.10 28.46 15.10
CA SER A 10 20.43 27.60 14.12
C SER A 10 21.31 27.40 12.89
N ILE A 11 21.05 26.33 12.14
CA ILE A 11 21.73 26.02 10.87
C ILE A 11 20.66 25.91 9.80
N GLU A 12 20.69 26.85 8.86
CA GLU A 12 19.66 26.98 7.83
C GLU A 12 20.33 27.20 6.48
N ASN A 13 19.92 26.43 5.46
CA ASN A 13 20.46 26.53 4.10
C ASN A 13 22.00 26.47 4.02
N GLY A 14 22.64 25.74 4.93
CA GLY A 14 24.10 25.61 4.98
C GLY A 14 24.83 26.78 5.63
N PHE A 15 24.14 27.69 6.31
CA PHE A 15 24.76 28.80 7.05
C PHE A 15 24.37 28.76 8.53
N VAL A 16 25.27 29.26 9.38
CA VAL A 16 25.04 29.37 10.82
C VAL A 16 24.38 30.71 11.11
N PHE A 17 23.27 30.66 11.83
CA PHE A 17 22.53 31.82 12.31
C PHE A 17 22.71 31.95 13.81
N ARG A 18 22.65 33.18 14.30
CA ARG A 18 22.71 33.52 15.71
C ARG A 18 21.62 34.51 16.03
N ASN A 19 20.69 34.13 16.92
CA ASN A 19 19.47 34.88 17.22
C ASN A 19 18.70 35.28 15.94
N GLY A 20 18.66 34.38 14.94
CA GLY A 20 18.01 34.62 13.66
C GLY A 20 18.79 35.51 12.67
N GLU A 21 19.99 35.99 13.03
CA GLU A 21 20.85 36.73 12.10
C GLU A 21 21.93 35.82 11.51
N SER A 22 22.10 35.84 10.19
CA SER A 22 23.17 35.09 9.52
C SER A 22 24.54 35.53 10.02
N THR A 23 25.42 34.56 10.23
CA THR A 23 26.83 34.80 10.53
C THR A 23 27.70 34.62 9.28
N ASP A 24 29.01 34.87 9.41
CA ASP A 24 29.99 34.60 8.35
C ASP A 24 30.35 33.11 8.23
N PHE A 25 29.78 32.24 9.08
CA PHE A 25 30.05 30.81 9.05
C PHE A 25 29.07 30.11 8.10
N ASP A 26 29.61 29.55 7.03
CA ASP A 26 28.95 28.48 6.29
C ASP A 26 29.21 27.11 6.97
N TRP A 27 28.50 26.09 6.51
CA TRP A 27 28.57 24.73 7.04
C TRP A 27 30.00 24.17 7.02
N LEU A 28 30.74 24.43 5.94
CA LEU A 28 32.09 23.90 5.78
C LEU A 28 33.07 24.58 6.75
N THR A 29 32.93 25.89 6.94
CA THR A 29 33.70 26.67 7.91
C THR A 29 33.43 26.16 9.33
N LEU A 30 32.15 25.96 9.68
CA LEU A 30 31.77 25.40 10.99
C LEU A 30 32.41 24.03 11.26
N VAL A 31 32.32 23.11 10.30
CA VAL A 31 32.88 21.76 10.41
C VAL A 31 34.41 21.81 10.55
N ASN A 32 35.09 22.64 9.75
CA ASN A 32 36.54 22.78 9.81
C ASN A 32 37.01 23.38 11.13
N GLU A 33 36.34 24.42 11.63
CA GLU A 33 36.64 25.02 12.93
C GLU A 33 36.43 24.01 14.07
N GLY A 34 35.34 23.25 14.05
CA GLY A 34 35.10 22.17 15.01
C GLY A 34 36.21 21.10 14.98
N HIS A 35 36.65 20.72 13.79
CA HIS A 35 37.77 19.78 13.62
C HIS A 35 39.08 20.33 14.18
N MET A 36 39.45 21.58 13.86
CA MET A 36 40.66 22.23 14.36
C MET A 36 40.65 22.37 15.89
N GLN A 37 39.47 22.55 16.47
CA GLN A 37 39.25 22.55 17.91
C GLN A 37 39.21 21.14 18.54
N ARG A 38 39.36 20.08 17.73
CA ARG A 38 39.31 18.66 18.14
C ARG A 38 37.98 18.27 18.78
N VAL A 39 36.88 18.87 18.34
CA VAL A 39 35.54 18.47 18.71
C VAL A 39 35.22 17.14 18.03
N ASN A 40 34.68 16.17 18.78
CA ASN A 40 34.22 14.91 18.20
C ASN A 40 32.97 15.15 17.34
N MET A 41 33.00 14.69 16.10
CA MET A 41 31.90 14.81 15.13
C MET A 41 31.30 13.45 14.73
N SER A 42 31.50 12.43 15.56
CA SER A 42 30.90 11.10 15.42
C SER A 42 29.90 10.88 16.55
N GLU A 43 28.70 10.43 16.20
CA GLU A 43 27.60 10.22 17.14
C GLU A 43 26.91 8.88 16.87
N HIS A 44 26.36 8.26 17.91
CA HIS A 44 25.59 7.03 17.82
C HIS A 44 24.19 7.25 18.41
N ALA A 45 23.16 7.16 17.57
CA ALA A 45 21.77 7.24 18.00
C ALA A 45 21.07 5.89 17.84
N HIS A 46 20.19 5.57 18.79
CA HIS A 46 19.32 4.40 18.73
C HIS A 46 17.91 4.79 19.17
N TYR A 47 16.90 4.25 18.48
CA TYR A 47 15.50 4.38 18.84
C TYR A 47 14.86 3.00 18.91
N ALA A 48 14.19 2.72 20.01
CA ALA A 48 13.33 1.57 20.20
C ALA A 48 11.93 2.08 20.50
N THR A 49 10.94 1.63 19.72
CA THR A 49 9.56 2.10 19.86
C THR A 49 8.99 1.72 21.22
N GLU A 50 8.54 2.71 21.97
CA GLU A 50 8.04 2.53 23.34
C GLU A 50 6.59 2.02 23.36
N GLY A 51 6.19 1.43 24.49
CA GLY A 51 4.79 1.07 24.76
C GLY A 51 4.26 -0.18 24.04
N LEU A 52 5.10 -0.87 23.26
CA LEU A 52 4.70 -2.08 22.55
C LEU A 52 4.70 -3.32 23.46
N HIS A 53 3.58 -4.03 23.52
CA HIS A 53 3.48 -5.32 24.22
C HIS A 53 2.34 -6.16 23.64
N PHE A 54 2.49 -7.48 23.60
CA PHE A 54 1.43 -8.38 23.16
C PHE A 54 1.57 -9.76 23.82
N ASP A 55 0.49 -10.21 24.44
CA ASP A 55 0.37 -11.55 25.01
C ASP A 55 -0.30 -12.48 23.98
N TRP A 56 0.49 -13.42 23.44
CA TRP A 56 0.05 -14.41 22.46
C TRP A 56 -0.93 -15.45 23.02
N GLY A 57 -0.92 -15.70 24.33
CA GLY A 57 -1.82 -16.66 24.96
C GLY A 57 -3.24 -16.11 25.10
N THR A 58 -3.39 -14.81 25.29
CA THR A 58 -4.69 -14.14 25.44
C THR A 58 -5.09 -13.29 24.23
N ALA A 59 -4.19 -13.12 23.26
CA ALA A 59 -4.31 -12.20 22.12
C ALA A 59 -4.63 -10.75 22.56
N LYS A 60 -4.01 -10.29 23.64
CA LYS A 60 -4.22 -8.95 24.21
C LYS A 60 -2.92 -8.16 24.30
N GLY A 61 -3.03 -6.86 24.08
CA GLY A 61 -1.92 -5.91 24.28
C GLY A 61 -2.02 -4.73 23.34
N HIS A 62 -0.90 -4.03 23.20
CA HIS A 62 -0.69 -2.90 22.31
C HIS A 62 0.48 -3.21 21.34
N PRO A 63 0.25 -4.00 20.27
CA PRO A 63 1.32 -4.46 19.39
C PRO A 63 1.82 -3.41 18.40
N PHE A 64 1.06 -2.33 18.15
CA PHE A 64 1.37 -1.31 17.15
C PHE A 64 1.43 0.08 17.78
N ALA A 65 2.42 0.89 17.41
CA ALA A 65 2.59 2.25 17.95
C ALA A 65 1.51 3.23 17.45
N TYR A 66 1.06 3.02 16.21
CA TYR A 66 -0.01 3.75 15.58
C TYR A 66 -0.67 2.87 14.52
N HIS A 67 -1.79 3.33 13.98
CA HIS A 67 -2.51 2.67 12.90
C HIS A 67 -2.60 3.62 11.71
N VAL A 68 -2.52 3.06 10.52
CA VAL A 68 -2.74 3.74 9.24
C VAL A 68 -4.15 3.43 8.79
N TYR A 69 -4.87 4.47 8.40
CA TYR A 69 -6.26 4.37 7.98
C TYR A 69 -6.42 4.80 6.54
N GLY A 70 -7.53 4.38 5.96
CA GLY A 70 -7.99 4.92 4.70
C GLY A 70 -9.08 4.07 4.08
N THR A 71 -9.53 4.50 2.91
CA THR A 71 -10.61 3.86 2.17
C THR A 71 -10.39 4.07 0.69
N ALA A 72 -10.93 3.16 -0.13
CA ALA A 72 -10.90 3.30 -1.58
C ALA A 72 -12.23 2.91 -2.20
N ILE A 73 -12.57 3.58 -3.30
CA ILE A 73 -13.66 3.22 -4.21
C ILE A 73 -13.01 2.73 -5.50
N VAL A 74 -13.42 1.55 -5.95
CA VAL A 74 -12.92 0.94 -7.19
C VAL A 74 -14.08 0.76 -8.16
N GLY A 75 -13.91 1.23 -9.39
CA GLY A 75 -14.84 1.00 -10.50
C GLY A 75 -14.27 -0.04 -11.46
N ALA A 76 -15.10 -0.99 -11.89
CA ALA A 76 -14.72 -2.00 -12.87
C ALA A 76 -15.82 -2.25 -13.89
N THR A 77 -15.42 -2.49 -15.14
CA THR A 77 -16.30 -2.93 -16.22
C THR A 77 -15.99 -4.37 -16.59
N VAL A 78 -17.01 -5.23 -16.66
CA VAL A 78 -16.88 -6.65 -17.02
C VAL A 78 -17.51 -6.89 -18.41
N ASP A 79 -16.73 -7.49 -19.32
CA ASP A 79 -17.26 -8.05 -20.56
C ASP A 79 -17.96 -9.36 -20.25
N CYS A 80 -19.29 -9.34 -20.26
CA CYS A 80 -20.09 -10.48 -19.87
C CYS A 80 -20.00 -11.67 -20.84
N LEU A 81 -19.52 -11.46 -22.09
CA LEU A 81 -19.34 -12.56 -23.06
C LEU A 81 -18.00 -13.27 -22.87
N ARG A 82 -16.96 -12.54 -22.46
CA ARG A 82 -15.58 -13.05 -22.38
C ARG A 82 -15.10 -13.31 -20.94
N GLY A 83 -15.77 -12.72 -19.95
CA GLY A 83 -15.34 -12.74 -18.55
C GLY A 83 -14.11 -11.90 -18.24
N ILE A 84 -13.57 -11.18 -19.23
CA ILE A 84 -12.49 -10.21 -19.01
C ILE A 84 -13.05 -8.91 -18.43
N TYR A 85 -12.19 -8.12 -17.79
CA TYR A 85 -12.58 -6.88 -17.15
C TYR A 85 -11.49 -5.81 -17.27
N THR A 86 -11.89 -4.58 -17.02
CA THR A 86 -10.99 -3.43 -16.88
C THR A 86 -11.31 -2.72 -15.58
N ILE A 87 -10.27 -2.35 -14.84
CA ILE A 87 -10.41 -1.46 -13.69
C ILE A 87 -10.44 -0.03 -14.24
N ASP A 88 -11.59 0.63 -14.15
CA ASP A 88 -11.81 1.93 -14.76
C ASP A 88 -11.18 3.05 -13.93
N PHE A 89 -11.31 2.98 -12.61
CA PHE A 89 -10.72 3.96 -11.71
C PHE A 89 -10.53 3.38 -10.31
N VAL A 90 -9.57 3.95 -9.59
CA VAL A 90 -9.45 3.84 -8.13
C VAL A 90 -9.44 5.24 -7.55
N LYS A 91 -10.28 5.49 -6.54
CA LYS A 91 -10.27 6.73 -5.76
C LYS A 91 -9.99 6.39 -4.31
N ALA A 92 -8.83 6.78 -3.80
CA ALA A 92 -8.39 6.42 -2.46
C ALA A 92 -8.22 7.65 -1.58
N CYS A 93 -8.53 7.50 -0.29
CA CYS A 93 -8.16 8.42 0.76
C CYS A 93 -7.30 7.67 1.78
N HIS A 94 -6.10 8.17 2.12
CA HIS A 94 -5.11 7.44 2.91
C HIS A 94 -4.39 8.36 3.89
N ASP A 95 -4.13 7.81 5.06
CA ASP A 95 -3.50 8.48 6.18
C ASP A 95 -2.00 8.18 6.25
N PHE A 96 -1.19 9.00 5.58
CA PHE A 96 0.27 8.96 5.72
C PHE A 96 0.81 9.96 6.75
N GLY A 97 -0.07 10.56 7.58
CA GLY A 97 0.31 11.61 8.51
C GLY A 97 0.93 12.82 7.79
N ASN A 98 2.00 13.36 8.37
CA ASN A 98 2.82 14.38 7.72
C ASN A 98 3.86 13.73 6.83
N SER A 99 3.67 13.80 5.52
CA SER A 99 4.59 13.20 4.55
C SER A 99 6.01 13.75 4.70
N MET A 100 6.99 12.85 4.66
CA MET A 100 8.40 13.24 4.54
C MET A 100 8.77 13.56 3.09
N ASN A 101 8.13 12.89 2.13
CA ASN A 101 8.31 13.10 0.70
C ASN A 101 7.07 12.61 -0.06
N GLU A 102 6.25 13.56 -0.49
CA GLU A 102 4.96 13.27 -1.12
C GLU A 102 5.11 12.44 -2.40
N ASN A 103 6.16 12.65 -3.20
CA ASN A 103 6.37 11.89 -4.43
C ASN A 103 6.67 10.41 -4.16
N VAL A 104 7.43 10.11 -3.10
CA VAL A 104 7.72 8.73 -2.69
C VAL A 104 6.45 8.07 -2.16
N ASP A 105 5.69 8.80 -1.33
CA ASP A 105 4.46 8.29 -0.75
C ASP A 105 3.40 8.02 -1.83
N PHE A 106 3.27 8.91 -2.82
CA PHE A 106 2.38 8.70 -3.97
C PHE A 106 2.80 7.48 -4.80
N GLY A 107 4.09 7.32 -5.09
CA GLY A 107 4.58 6.14 -5.79
C GLY A 107 4.33 4.84 -5.03
N GLN A 108 4.43 4.84 -3.70
CA GLN A 108 4.10 3.69 -2.85
C GLN A 108 2.60 3.39 -2.87
N ILE A 109 1.75 4.43 -2.81
CA ILE A 109 0.29 4.26 -2.88
C ILE A 109 -0.12 3.67 -4.23
N GLU A 110 0.37 4.23 -5.34
CA GLU A 110 0.08 3.73 -6.68
C GLU A 110 0.56 2.29 -6.87
N GLY A 111 1.82 2.02 -6.50
CA GLY A 111 2.41 0.68 -6.59
C GLY A 111 1.68 -0.35 -5.74
N GLY A 112 1.36 -0.01 -4.49
CA GLY A 112 0.62 -0.86 -3.57
C GLY A 112 -0.79 -1.17 -4.09
N ILE A 113 -1.53 -0.16 -4.56
CA ILE A 113 -2.87 -0.35 -5.16
C ILE A 113 -2.78 -1.33 -6.34
N VAL A 114 -1.86 -1.10 -7.28
CA VAL A 114 -1.69 -1.96 -8.46
C VAL A 114 -1.31 -3.38 -8.04
N GLN A 115 -0.38 -3.54 -7.10
CA GLN A 115 0.02 -4.84 -6.58
C GLN A 115 -1.15 -5.58 -5.92
N GLY A 116 -1.96 -4.88 -5.13
CA GLY A 116 -3.16 -5.44 -4.51
C GLY A 116 -4.21 -5.86 -5.54
N ILE A 117 -4.39 -5.09 -6.61
CA ILE A 117 -5.26 -5.45 -7.73
C ILE A 117 -4.76 -6.73 -8.39
N GLY A 118 -3.44 -6.85 -8.62
CA GLY A 118 -2.80 -8.05 -9.13
C GLY A 118 -3.11 -9.28 -8.29
N TRP A 119 -2.78 -9.20 -7.00
CA TRP A 119 -3.07 -10.23 -5.99
C TRP A 119 -4.52 -10.70 -6.02
N MET A 120 -5.47 -9.76 -6.11
CA MET A 120 -6.89 -10.08 -5.98
C MET A 120 -7.56 -10.50 -7.29
N THR A 121 -6.92 -10.34 -8.44
CA THR A 121 -7.59 -10.52 -9.74
C THR A 121 -6.85 -11.44 -10.71
N MET A 122 -5.51 -11.53 -10.69
CA MET A 122 -4.77 -12.24 -11.75
C MET A 122 -3.57 -13.06 -11.29
N GLU A 123 -2.99 -12.75 -10.12
CA GLU A 123 -1.82 -13.44 -9.59
C GLU A 123 -2.19 -14.79 -8.96
N GLU A 124 -2.21 -15.85 -9.77
CA GLU A 124 -2.59 -17.20 -9.34
C GLU A 124 -1.37 -18.12 -9.16
N VAL A 125 -1.27 -18.73 -7.97
CA VAL A 125 -0.27 -19.75 -7.67
C VAL A 125 -0.86 -21.14 -7.94
N VAL A 126 -0.33 -21.84 -8.96
CA VAL A 126 -0.85 -23.13 -9.40
C VAL A 126 0.16 -24.24 -9.16
N TYR A 127 -0.26 -25.30 -8.48
CA TYR A 127 0.49 -26.55 -8.32
C TYR A 127 -0.18 -27.67 -9.09
N ASP A 128 0.60 -28.60 -9.64
CA ASP A 128 0.04 -29.85 -10.19
C ASP A 128 -0.26 -30.89 -9.10
N ALA A 129 -0.85 -32.01 -9.50
CA ALA A 129 -1.25 -33.09 -8.58
C ALA A 129 -0.07 -33.75 -7.84
N LEU A 130 1.18 -33.51 -8.28
CA LEU A 130 2.40 -33.98 -7.62
C LEU A 130 3.03 -32.91 -6.72
N GLY A 131 2.38 -31.75 -6.56
CA GLY A 131 2.86 -30.64 -5.76
C GLY A 131 3.93 -29.78 -6.43
N LYS A 132 4.13 -29.90 -7.75
CA LYS A 132 5.10 -29.05 -8.46
C LYS A 132 4.46 -27.72 -8.85
N LEU A 133 5.14 -26.62 -8.53
CA LEU A 133 4.75 -25.26 -8.90
C LEU A 133 4.78 -25.09 -10.44
N ARG A 134 3.63 -24.77 -11.02
CA ARG A 134 3.43 -24.54 -12.46
C ARG A 134 3.53 -23.07 -12.84
N SER A 135 3.12 -22.18 -11.94
CA SER A 135 3.24 -20.73 -12.05
C SER A 135 4.62 -20.24 -11.59
N ASN A 136 5.70 -20.87 -12.06
CA ASN A 136 7.08 -20.61 -11.60
C ASN A 136 7.87 -19.63 -12.48
N ALA A 137 7.22 -18.93 -13.41
CA ALA A 137 7.83 -17.92 -14.29
C ALA A 137 6.82 -16.81 -14.60
N LEU A 138 7.27 -15.61 -14.99
CA LEU A 138 6.38 -14.49 -15.38
C LEU A 138 5.51 -14.80 -16.61
N SER A 139 5.87 -15.82 -17.39
CA SER A 139 5.02 -16.33 -18.47
C SER A 139 3.80 -17.11 -17.95
N THR A 140 3.87 -17.69 -16.75
CA THR A 140 2.82 -18.53 -16.13
C THR A 140 2.25 -17.96 -14.82
N TYR A 141 2.89 -16.94 -14.24
CA TYR A 141 2.41 -16.13 -13.13
C TYR A 141 2.24 -14.69 -13.61
N LYS A 142 1.00 -14.19 -13.63
CA LYS A 142 0.67 -12.89 -14.25
C LYS A 142 0.54 -11.81 -13.20
N ILE A 143 1.56 -10.96 -13.12
CA ILE A 143 1.47 -9.67 -12.43
C ILE A 143 0.77 -8.65 -13.33
N PRO A 144 0.23 -7.55 -12.77
CA PRO A 144 -0.29 -6.44 -13.55
C PRO A 144 0.73 -5.89 -14.53
N ASP A 145 0.32 -5.76 -15.79
CA ASP A 145 1.03 -4.99 -16.81
C ASP A 145 0.38 -3.62 -17.03
N ILE A 146 0.95 -2.80 -17.92
CA ILE A 146 0.45 -1.45 -18.21
C ILE A 146 -0.99 -1.42 -18.77
N TYR A 147 -1.51 -2.54 -19.25
CA TYR A 147 -2.88 -2.63 -19.75
C TYR A 147 -3.87 -3.11 -18.68
N SER A 148 -3.35 -3.66 -17.58
CA SER A 148 -4.13 -4.22 -16.47
C SER A 148 -4.23 -3.27 -15.28
N VAL A 149 -3.46 -2.17 -15.27
CA VAL A 149 -3.58 -1.11 -14.25
C VAL A 149 -4.88 -0.31 -14.41
N PRO A 150 -5.38 0.34 -13.34
CA PRO A 150 -6.50 1.27 -13.44
C PRO A 150 -6.24 2.39 -14.45
N LYS A 151 -7.26 2.82 -15.19
CA LYS A 151 -7.10 3.96 -16.13
C LYS A 151 -6.78 5.26 -15.39
N THR A 152 -7.33 5.43 -14.18
CA THR A 152 -6.98 6.53 -13.28
C THR A 152 -6.86 6.03 -11.84
N ILE A 153 -5.90 6.60 -11.11
CA ILE A 153 -5.77 6.47 -9.66
C ILE A 153 -5.80 7.88 -9.11
N ASP A 154 -6.89 8.24 -8.43
CA ASP A 154 -7.03 9.51 -7.74
C ASP A 154 -6.81 9.29 -6.24
N PHE A 155 -6.03 10.18 -5.63
CA PHE A 155 -5.67 10.06 -4.24
C PHE A 155 -5.91 11.37 -3.47
N ILE A 156 -6.49 11.27 -2.26
CA ILE A 156 -6.72 12.39 -1.35
C ILE A 156 -6.07 12.08 0.01
N PRO A 157 -5.11 12.90 0.48
CA PRO A 157 -4.54 12.74 1.82
C PRO A 157 -5.64 12.80 2.89
N LEU A 158 -5.62 11.88 3.85
CA LEU A 158 -6.47 11.98 5.02
C LEU A 158 -5.82 12.95 6.01
N GLU A 159 -6.44 14.12 6.20
CA GLU A 159 -6.00 15.06 7.22
C GLU A 159 -6.24 14.48 8.62
N THR A 160 -5.16 14.17 9.34
CA THR A 160 -5.25 13.71 10.73
C THR A 160 -4.55 14.69 11.66
N ALA A 161 -5.28 15.19 12.66
CA ALA A 161 -4.76 16.12 13.66
C ALA A 161 -4.02 15.42 14.82
N ARG A 162 -3.82 14.10 14.74
CA ARG A 162 -3.25 13.31 15.83
C ARG A 162 -1.73 13.24 15.71
N GLU A 163 -1.06 13.67 16.77
CA GLU A 163 0.36 13.36 16.99
C GLU A 163 0.55 11.85 17.13
N ASN A 164 1.66 11.37 16.60
CA ASN A 164 2.08 9.98 16.64
C ASN A 164 3.60 9.90 16.90
N LEU A 165 4.08 8.70 17.26
CA LEU A 165 5.46 8.46 17.67
C LEU A 165 6.48 8.34 16.52
N ALA A 166 6.04 8.56 15.27
CA ALA A 166 6.92 8.51 14.11
C ALA A 166 7.61 9.85 13.86
N ILE A 167 8.73 9.77 13.14
CA ILE A 167 9.55 10.92 12.75
C ILE A 167 8.68 11.92 11.97
N PHE A 168 8.77 13.20 12.36
CA PHE A 168 7.99 14.32 11.80
C PHE A 168 6.46 14.12 11.81
N ASN A 169 5.94 13.25 12.68
CA ASN A 169 4.51 12.88 12.70
C ASN A 169 4.04 12.23 11.37
N SER A 170 4.95 11.58 10.64
CA SER A 170 4.64 10.77 9.45
C SER A 170 3.93 9.47 9.80
N LYS A 171 3.48 8.71 8.81
CA LYS A 171 3.00 7.33 8.99
C LYS A 171 3.47 6.44 7.84
N ALA A 172 3.56 5.14 8.11
CA ALA A 172 3.99 4.16 7.13
C ALA A 172 3.03 4.05 5.94
N VAL A 173 3.57 4.09 4.73
CA VAL A 173 2.82 4.01 3.46
C VAL A 173 3.16 2.76 2.64
N GLY A 174 4.13 1.94 3.07
CA GLY A 174 4.64 0.83 2.24
C GLY A 174 3.61 -0.29 2.00
N GLU A 175 3.11 -0.91 3.06
CA GLU A 175 2.16 -2.02 2.97
C GLU A 175 0.68 -1.59 2.94
N PRO A 176 0.24 -0.57 3.71
CA PRO A 176 -1.18 -0.27 3.84
C PRO A 176 -1.96 -0.04 2.52
N PRO A 177 -1.40 0.62 1.47
CA PRO A 177 -2.10 0.80 0.21
C PRO A 177 -2.42 -0.48 -0.57
N LEU A 178 -1.69 -1.58 -0.33
CA LEU A 178 -1.95 -2.88 -0.96
C LEU A 178 -3.37 -3.39 -0.70
N MET A 179 -3.90 -3.08 0.49
CA MET A 179 -5.22 -3.52 0.92
C MET A 179 -6.35 -2.94 0.07
N TYR A 180 -6.14 -1.81 -0.60
CA TYR A 180 -7.16 -1.22 -1.50
C TYR A 180 -7.46 -2.08 -2.74
N GLY A 181 -6.53 -2.95 -3.12
CA GLY A 181 -6.74 -3.91 -4.20
C GLY A 181 -7.89 -4.89 -3.95
N ILE A 182 -8.25 -5.14 -2.68
CA ILE A 182 -9.45 -5.90 -2.30
C ILE A 182 -10.71 -5.29 -2.93
N GLY A 183 -10.76 -3.96 -3.10
CA GLY A 183 -11.87 -3.28 -3.75
C GLY A 183 -12.09 -3.73 -5.20
N ALA A 184 -11.03 -4.07 -5.94
CA ALA A 184 -11.15 -4.55 -7.32
C ALA A 184 -11.88 -5.90 -7.40
N TYR A 185 -11.56 -6.82 -6.49
CA TYR A 185 -12.28 -8.09 -6.37
C TYR A 185 -13.78 -7.88 -6.20
N PHE A 186 -14.15 -7.02 -5.24
CA PHE A 186 -15.56 -6.76 -4.94
C PHE A 186 -16.24 -5.98 -6.06
N ALA A 187 -15.58 -5.02 -6.71
CA ALA A 187 -16.13 -4.30 -7.86
C ALA A 187 -16.49 -5.26 -9.01
N ILE A 188 -15.59 -6.20 -9.35
CA ILE A 188 -15.83 -7.23 -10.35
C ILE A 188 -16.99 -8.15 -9.91
N ARG A 189 -17.00 -8.58 -8.64
CA ARG A 189 -18.07 -9.41 -8.09
C ARG A 189 -19.44 -8.74 -8.15
N GLU A 190 -19.51 -7.45 -7.84
CA GLU A 190 -20.76 -6.69 -7.96
C GLU A 190 -21.20 -6.54 -9.43
N ALA A 191 -20.26 -6.35 -10.36
CA ALA A 191 -20.58 -6.34 -11.79
C ALA A 191 -21.13 -7.70 -12.28
N VAL A 192 -20.57 -8.82 -11.79
CA VAL A 192 -21.09 -10.17 -12.07
C VAL A 192 -22.50 -10.36 -11.52
N LYS A 193 -22.77 -9.92 -10.28
CA LYS A 193 -24.11 -9.97 -9.68
C LYS A 193 -25.12 -9.09 -10.42
N ALA A 194 -24.68 -7.93 -10.93
CA ALA A 194 -25.54 -7.07 -11.72
C ALA A 194 -25.99 -7.74 -13.03
N PHE A 195 -25.16 -8.62 -13.60
CA PHE A 195 -25.51 -9.43 -14.77
C PHE A 195 -26.36 -10.67 -14.41
N ASN A 196 -26.02 -11.37 -13.33
CA ASN A 196 -26.70 -12.58 -12.87
C ASN A 196 -27.07 -12.45 -11.38
N SER A 197 -28.25 -11.88 -11.12
CA SER A 197 -28.73 -11.59 -9.76
C SER A 197 -28.98 -12.84 -8.91
N GLU A 198 -29.16 -13.99 -9.55
CA GLU A 198 -29.40 -15.28 -8.89
C GLU A 198 -28.11 -15.97 -8.46
N ASN A 199 -26.94 -15.51 -8.97
CA ASN A 199 -25.65 -16.03 -8.54
C ASN A 199 -25.02 -15.14 -7.48
N PHE A 200 -24.63 -15.76 -6.37
CA PHE A 200 -23.80 -15.16 -5.35
C PHE A 200 -22.45 -15.90 -5.32
N PRO A 201 -21.44 -15.42 -6.08
CA PRO A 201 -20.13 -16.04 -6.10
C PRO A 201 -19.61 -16.19 -4.67
N ALA A 202 -19.18 -17.40 -4.30
CA ALA A 202 -18.39 -17.60 -3.09
C ALA A 202 -17.10 -16.77 -3.19
N PHE A 203 -16.52 -16.40 -2.05
CA PHE A 203 -15.23 -15.72 -2.05
C PHE A 203 -14.16 -16.70 -2.54
N ASP A 204 -13.52 -16.36 -3.66
CA ASP A 204 -12.48 -17.15 -4.31
C ASP A 204 -11.54 -16.22 -5.09
N ALA A 205 -10.45 -15.82 -4.44
CA ALA A 205 -9.42 -14.97 -5.02
C ALA A 205 -8.22 -15.81 -5.49
N PRO A 206 -7.52 -15.40 -6.57
CA PRO A 206 -7.80 -14.23 -7.42
C PRO A 206 -9.05 -14.40 -8.28
N PHE A 207 -9.78 -13.33 -8.58
CA PHE A 207 -10.97 -13.39 -9.44
C PHE A 207 -10.61 -13.35 -10.92
N THR A 208 -9.92 -14.39 -11.40
CA THR A 208 -9.43 -14.47 -12.78
C THR A 208 -10.56 -14.38 -13.82
N PRO A 209 -10.28 -13.98 -15.07
CA PRO A 209 -11.28 -13.95 -16.13
C PRO A 209 -12.05 -15.26 -16.32
N GLU A 210 -11.39 -16.40 -16.12
CA GLU A 210 -12.05 -17.72 -16.14
C GLU A 210 -13.10 -17.82 -15.02
N ARG A 211 -12.72 -17.50 -13.78
CA ARG A 211 -13.64 -17.53 -12.63
C ARG A 211 -14.78 -16.53 -12.82
N VAL A 212 -14.51 -15.35 -13.36
CA VAL A 212 -15.54 -14.35 -13.71
C VAL A 212 -16.52 -14.93 -14.73
N LEU A 213 -16.03 -15.50 -15.84
CA LEU A 213 -16.87 -16.12 -16.87
C LEU A 213 -17.74 -17.23 -16.31
N MET A 214 -17.16 -18.12 -15.49
CA MET A 214 -17.88 -19.20 -14.85
C MET A 214 -18.98 -18.68 -13.93
N ASN A 215 -18.74 -17.60 -13.19
CA ASN A 215 -19.73 -17.01 -12.31
C ASN A 215 -20.83 -16.24 -13.06
N LEU A 216 -20.52 -15.57 -14.18
CA LEU A 216 -21.53 -14.92 -15.03
C LEU A 216 -22.60 -15.90 -15.51
N TYR A 217 -22.21 -17.14 -15.83
CA TYR A 217 -23.09 -18.15 -16.41
C TYR A 217 -23.39 -19.34 -15.49
N SER A 218 -22.90 -19.32 -14.26
CA SER A 218 -23.26 -20.36 -13.29
C SER A 218 -24.77 -20.33 -13.08
N ARG A 219 -25.41 -21.47 -13.36
CA ARG A 219 -26.79 -21.72 -12.98
C ARG A 219 -26.75 -22.39 -11.64
N ASP A 220 -27.58 -21.92 -10.73
CA ASP A 220 -27.85 -22.59 -9.46
C ASP A 220 -27.93 -24.10 -9.71
N ALA A 221 -27.09 -24.89 -9.03
CA ALA A 221 -26.85 -26.32 -9.30
C ALA A 221 -28.07 -27.23 -9.02
N LYS A 222 -29.28 -26.69 -9.13
CA LYS A 222 -30.56 -27.40 -9.11
C LYS A 222 -31.00 -27.91 -10.49
N GLY A 223 -30.30 -27.54 -11.58
CA GLY A 223 -30.75 -27.82 -12.96
C GLY A 223 -29.88 -28.74 -13.83
N LEU A 224 -28.57 -28.86 -13.59
CA LEU A 224 -27.71 -29.71 -14.44
C LEU A 224 -27.42 -31.06 -13.77
N LYS A 225 -28.37 -32.00 -13.93
CA LYS A 225 -27.99 -33.42 -13.93
C LYS A 225 -27.22 -33.67 -15.22
N LEU A 226 -25.89 -33.67 -15.15
CA LEU A 226 -25.06 -34.31 -16.16
C LEU A 226 -25.49 -35.78 -16.23
N LYS A 227 -26.22 -36.15 -17.29
CA LYS A 227 -26.43 -37.55 -17.64
C LYS A 227 -25.06 -38.10 -18.01
N ASN A 228 -24.41 -38.76 -17.06
CA ASN A 228 -23.35 -39.71 -17.36
C ASN A 228 -23.97 -40.83 -18.19
N THR A 229 -23.89 -40.70 -19.51
CA THR A 229 -24.07 -41.82 -20.44
C THR A 229 -22.73 -42.05 -21.12
N ILE A 230 -21.94 -42.95 -20.56
CA ILE A 230 -20.98 -43.74 -21.33
C ILE A 230 -21.23 -45.18 -20.90
N SER A 231 -21.92 -45.90 -21.77
CA SER A 231 -21.91 -47.36 -21.86
C SER A 231 -20.63 -47.80 -22.55
#